data_AF-A0AA39P7F9-F1
#
_entry.id   AF-A0AA39P7F9-F1
#
_cell.length_a   1.000
_cell.length_b   1.000
_cell.length_c   1.000
_cell.angle_alpha   90.00
_cell.angle_beta   90.00
_cell.angle_gamma   90.00
#
_symmetry.space_group_name_H-M   'P 1'
#
loop_
_entity.id
_entity.type
_entity.pdbx_description
1 polymer ?
#
loop_
_entity_poly.entity_id
_entity_poly.type
_entity_poly.pdbx_seq_one_letter_code
_entity_poly.pdbx_strand_id
1 'polypeptide(L)'
;MTLIPPINHLPYDCLSEIFAHACSSHPHRAEIYLNWPQNLITLRLPQVCSHWRKVLLLNTALWSTFTYIHEPPYTQASIDCLHLYLARSCNHSLSFSIHDDENQHPEYIFPDSRQSEFMRVLCMETHRWKEATFFTKVPFFLASPGAGAPSLPRLERLCLCYRKKIRRQRRDFFMDAPALRSVNIQLHKTKKNNFSLPWEQLSDLTLLYDSSISRAMHILPFCKILQKLEFFCPLMDFTGPRPTPTVLNGVELLVIAAAASSDIIPLFSFPDLVSLTINGRNRTISPGRELTSFLSLPCAPQLQYLIFIDTYISDDLVLDILALTPLLHTLEKYTYHHFDELQEVPVIPDFGFFRHLTLTSNTHANHVPRLKTLKIRVTSGLLEDLTNMLTSRLRGTSTIASAVHLDTVVLEGHPRLISPGVSDRVSQMAGNQYDFRMLDNFDRKSSVGFSLFKRV
;
A
#
# COMPACT_ATOMS: atom_id res chain seq x y z
N MET A 1 20.83 34.86 -35.11
CA MET A 1 19.69 33.94 -34.89
C MET A 1 19.90 33.24 -33.55
N THR A 2 19.11 33.57 -32.53
CA THR A 2 19.19 32.88 -31.23
C THR A 2 18.45 31.56 -31.32
N LEU A 3 19.16 30.44 -31.17
CA LEU A 3 18.57 29.09 -31.13
C LEU A 3 17.60 29.02 -29.95
N ILE A 4 16.31 28.83 -30.24
CA ILE A 4 15.31 28.56 -29.22
C ILE A 4 15.54 27.12 -28.75
N PRO A 5 15.64 26.86 -27.44
CA PRO A 5 15.86 25.50 -26.96
C PRO A 5 14.63 24.63 -27.30
N PRO A 6 14.83 23.36 -27.72
CA PRO A 6 13.76 22.46 -28.18
C PRO A 6 12.55 22.37 -27.25
N ILE A 7 12.77 22.47 -25.94
CA ILE A 7 11.72 22.38 -24.92
C ILE A 7 10.69 23.52 -24.98
N ASN A 8 11.05 24.68 -25.53
CA ASN A 8 10.14 25.81 -25.69
C ASN A 8 9.19 25.65 -26.90
N HIS A 9 9.36 24.58 -27.69
CA HIS A 9 8.43 24.21 -28.76
C HIS A 9 7.33 23.26 -28.28
N LEU A 10 7.43 22.74 -27.04
CA LEU A 10 6.38 21.90 -26.49
C LEU A 10 5.10 22.70 -26.24
N PRO A 11 3.92 22.12 -26.52
CA PRO A 11 2.65 22.71 -26.12
C PRO A 11 2.59 22.96 -24.61
N TYR A 12 1.76 23.94 -24.23
CA TYR A 12 1.51 24.29 -22.83
C TYR A 12 1.11 23.08 -21.98
N ASP A 13 0.27 22.19 -22.52
CA ASP A 13 -0.25 21.03 -21.82
C ASP A 13 0.85 20.01 -21.52
N CYS A 14 1.73 19.74 -22.50
CA CYS A 14 2.87 18.84 -22.31
C CYS A 14 3.84 19.39 -21.26
N LEU A 15 4.16 20.70 -21.28
CA LEU A 15 5.01 21.31 -20.26
C LEU A 15 4.35 21.30 -18.89
N SER A 16 3.04 21.52 -18.82
CA SER A 16 2.26 21.46 -17.59
C SER A 16 2.28 20.05 -16.97
N GLU A 17 2.14 19.01 -17.79
CA GLU A 17 2.21 17.62 -17.36
C GLU A 17 3.64 17.25 -16.90
N ILE A 18 4.67 17.69 -17.63
CA ILE A 18 6.07 17.53 -17.22
C ILE A 18 6.32 18.20 -15.87
N PHE A 19 5.78 19.41 -15.64
CA PHE A 19 5.92 20.13 -14.38
C PHE A 19 5.16 19.43 -13.25
N ALA A 20 3.95 18.92 -13.51
CA ALA A 20 3.18 18.14 -12.55
C ALA A 20 3.93 16.87 -12.13
N HIS A 21 4.49 16.14 -13.10
CA HIS A 21 5.34 14.98 -12.83
C HIS A 21 6.60 15.40 -12.07
N ALA A 22 7.30 16.46 -12.48
CA ALA A 22 8.48 16.95 -11.76
C ALA A 22 8.18 17.32 -10.31
N CYS A 23 7.01 17.93 -10.03
CA CYS A 23 6.61 18.26 -8.68
C CYS A 23 6.15 17.04 -7.86
N SER A 24 5.64 15.98 -8.51
CA SER A 24 5.08 14.80 -7.84
C SER A 24 6.07 13.64 -7.67
N SER A 25 7.00 13.45 -8.61
CA SER A 25 7.84 12.25 -8.73
C SER A 25 9.11 12.28 -7.87
N HIS A 26 9.05 12.87 -6.68
CA HIS A 26 10.18 12.93 -5.74
C HIS A 26 9.87 12.23 -4.41
N PRO A 27 9.82 10.88 -4.37
CA PRO A 27 9.30 10.17 -3.22
C PRO A 27 10.33 9.98 -2.08
N HIS A 28 11.62 10.29 -2.28
CA HIS A 28 12.67 9.77 -1.38
C HIS A 28 13.80 10.73 -1.01
N ARG A 29 13.71 12.02 -1.36
CA ARG A 29 14.68 13.01 -0.85
C ARG A 29 13.97 14.07 -0.03
N ALA A 30 14.46 14.23 1.19
CA ALA A 30 14.03 15.18 2.18
C ALA A 30 14.30 16.64 1.74
N GLU A 31 13.78 17.07 0.59
CA GLU A 31 14.16 18.37 0.04
C GLU A 31 12.95 19.25 -0.28
N ILE A 32 11.77 18.72 -0.65
CA ILE A 32 10.64 19.56 -1.09
C ILE A 32 9.69 19.89 0.07
N TYR A 33 10.17 20.70 1.02
CA TYR A 33 9.35 21.15 2.15
C TYR A 33 9.19 22.67 2.16
N LEU A 34 8.02 23.16 2.60
CA LEU A 34 7.73 24.59 2.65
C LEU A 34 8.69 25.39 3.54
N ASN A 35 9.33 24.76 4.53
CA ASN A 35 10.36 25.37 5.36
C ASN A 35 11.74 25.47 4.66
N TRP A 36 11.94 24.82 3.50
CA TRP A 36 13.15 24.89 2.68
C TRP A 36 12.83 25.37 1.24
N PRO A 37 12.44 26.65 1.07
CA PRO A 37 11.96 27.19 -0.19
C PRO A 37 12.93 27.04 -1.36
N GLN A 38 14.25 27.02 -1.11
CA GLN A 38 15.29 26.84 -2.12
C GLN A 38 15.18 25.52 -2.89
N ASN A 39 14.53 24.51 -2.30
CA ASN A 39 14.36 23.19 -2.88
C ASN A 39 12.99 22.99 -3.54
N LEU A 40 12.06 23.94 -3.37
CA LEU A 40 10.73 23.85 -3.96
C LEU A 40 10.82 24.00 -5.48
N ILE A 41 10.52 22.93 -6.21
CA ILE A 41 10.58 22.88 -7.68
C ILE A 41 9.69 23.97 -8.30
N THR A 42 8.51 24.21 -7.72
CA THR A 42 7.60 25.29 -8.12
C THR A 42 8.23 26.69 -8.00
N LEU A 43 9.22 26.90 -7.13
CA LEU A 43 9.95 28.17 -7.03
C LEU A 43 11.19 28.22 -7.95
N ARG A 44 11.74 27.06 -8.34
CA ARG A 44 12.89 26.94 -9.25
C ARG A 44 12.50 27.01 -10.73
N LEU A 45 11.41 26.35 -11.14
CA LEU A 45 10.96 26.33 -12.54
C LEU A 45 10.76 27.74 -13.15
N PRO A 46 10.19 28.74 -12.44
CA PRO A 46 10.06 30.11 -12.94
C PRO A 46 11.38 30.83 -13.18
N GLN A 47 12.50 30.32 -12.67
CA GLN A 47 13.82 30.92 -12.82
C GLN A 47 14.50 30.50 -14.14
N VAL A 48 14.00 29.46 -14.81
CA VAL A 48 14.58 28.94 -16.06
C VAL A 48 14.36 29.89 -17.23
N CYS A 49 13.09 30.24 -17.51
CA CYS A 49 12.76 31.24 -18.53
C CYS A 49 11.34 31.82 -18.30
N SER A 50 11.02 32.90 -19.01
CA SER A 50 9.70 33.56 -18.92
C SER A 50 8.55 32.66 -19.37
N HIS A 51 8.79 31.78 -20.36
CA HIS A 51 7.81 30.82 -20.82
C HIS A 51 7.42 29.83 -19.72
N TRP A 52 8.40 29.21 -19.05
CA TRP A 52 8.16 28.27 -17.95
C TRP A 52 7.45 28.94 -16.77
N ARG A 53 7.84 30.18 -16.44
CA ARG A 53 7.13 30.99 -15.45
C ARG A 53 5.67 31.17 -15.83
N LYS A 54 5.36 31.54 -17.08
CA LYS A 54 3.98 31.70 -17.55
C LYS A 54 3.20 30.38 -17.45
N VAL A 55 3.82 29.26 -17.83
CA VAL A 55 3.20 27.93 -17.72
C VAL A 55 2.81 27.64 -16.27
N LEU A 56 3.76 27.79 -15.34
CA LEU A 56 3.56 27.52 -13.92
C LEU A 56 2.52 28.45 -13.27
N LEU A 57 2.51 29.73 -13.63
CA LEU A 57 1.57 30.70 -13.07
C LEU A 57 0.12 30.47 -13.54
N LEU A 58 -0.06 29.91 -14.74
CA LEU A 58 -1.37 29.53 -15.26
C LEU A 58 -1.86 28.19 -14.72
N ASN A 59 -0.93 27.28 -14.35
CA ASN A 59 -1.28 25.99 -13.78
C ASN A 59 -1.35 26.06 -12.24
N THR A 60 -2.47 26.56 -11.74
CA THR A 60 -2.71 26.75 -10.30
C THR A 60 -2.74 25.43 -9.51
N ALA A 61 -3.03 24.29 -10.14
CA ALA A 61 -3.02 22.98 -9.48
C ALA A 61 -1.64 22.57 -8.98
N LEU A 62 -0.56 23.06 -9.59
CA LEU A 62 0.81 22.79 -9.11
C LEU A 62 1.10 23.38 -7.72
N TRP A 63 0.29 24.34 -7.29
CA TRP A 63 0.43 25.03 -6.00
C TRP A 63 -0.51 24.49 -4.93
N SER A 64 -1.38 23.52 -5.27
CA SER A 64 -2.34 22.95 -4.31
C SER A 64 -1.82 21.73 -3.56
N THR A 65 -0.61 21.28 -3.89
CA THR A 65 0.06 20.16 -3.22
C THR A 65 1.35 20.60 -2.56
N PHE A 66 1.52 20.33 -1.27
CA PHE A 66 2.75 20.68 -0.55
C PHE A 66 3.01 19.81 0.68
N THR A 67 4.27 19.78 1.10
CA THR A 67 4.72 19.07 2.30
C THR A 67 5.42 20.04 3.24
N TYR A 68 5.28 19.82 4.54
CA TYR A 68 5.91 20.62 5.58
C TYR A 68 6.58 19.71 6.62
N ILE A 69 7.85 19.97 6.94
CA ILE A 69 8.47 19.37 8.13
C ILE A 69 8.24 20.31 9.31
N HIS A 70 7.65 19.74 10.35
CA HIS A 70 7.60 20.28 11.68
C HIS A 70 8.93 20.06 12.40
N GLU A 71 9.88 20.94 12.11
CA GLU A 71 11.19 20.96 12.75
C GLU A 71 11.60 22.43 13.02
N PRO A 72 12.12 22.73 14.22
CA PRO A 72 12.76 24.01 14.50
C PRO A 72 14.01 24.25 13.64
N PRO A 73 14.34 25.51 13.32
CA PRO A 73 13.59 26.71 13.68
C PRO A 73 12.39 26.90 12.76
N TYR A 74 11.22 27.15 13.35
CA TYR A 74 10.05 27.59 12.59
C TYR A 74 10.34 28.99 12.05
N THR A 75 10.38 29.19 10.74
CA THR A 75 10.74 30.50 10.16
C THR A 75 9.52 31.23 9.63
N GLN A 76 9.55 32.56 9.63
CA GLN A 76 8.53 33.38 8.96
C GLN A 76 8.43 33.00 7.47
N ALA A 77 9.57 32.69 6.83
CA ALA A 77 9.62 32.24 5.45
C ALA A 77 8.72 31.04 5.16
N SER A 78 8.54 30.10 6.11
CA SER A 78 7.64 28.95 5.93
C SER A 78 6.16 29.35 5.87
N ILE A 79 5.76 30.35 6.68
CA ILE A 79 4.40 30.92 6.68
C ILE A 79 4.19 31.73 5.39
N ASP A 80 5.18 32.52 4.99
CA ASP A 80 5.14 33.29 3.74
C ASP A 80 5.02 32.36 2.52
N CYS A 81 5.73 31.23 2.53
CA CYS A 81 5.61 30.20 1.50
C CYS A 81 4.22 29.55 1.50
N LEU A 82 3.65 29.26 2.67
CA LEU A 82 2.27 28.76 2.77
C LEU A 82 1.29 29.76 2.15
N HIS A 83 1.38 31.04 2.51
CA HIS A 83 0.54 32.09 1.91
C HIS A 83 0.68 32.15 0.39
N LEU A 84 1.92 32.07 -0.13
CA LEU A 84 2.17 32.03 -1.56
C LEU A 84 1.47 30.84 -2.22
N TYR A 85 1.59 29.64 -1.66
CA TYR A 85 0.93 28.43 -2.20
C TYR A 85 -0.59 28.54 -2.16
N LEU A 86 -1.15 29.00 -1.04
CA LEU A 86 -2.60 29.18 -0.89
C LEU A 86 -3.15 30.22 -1.87
N ALA A 87 -2.43 31.33 -2.07
CA ALA A 87 -2.83 32.36 -3.03
C ALA A 87 -2.75 31.86 -4.48
N ARG A 88 -1.70 31.12 -4.84
CA ARG A 88 -1.48 30.61 -6.20
C ARG A 88 -2.35 29.42 -6.58
N SER A 89 -2.78 28.62 -5.60
CA SER A 89 -3.72 27.51 -5.84
C SER A 89 -5.16 27.98 -6.07
N CYS A 90 -5.49 29.23 -5.73
CA CYS A 90 -6.81 29.83 -5.92
C CYS A 90 -7.92 28.97 -5.29
N ASN A 91 -8.84 28.41 -6.07
CA ASN A 91 -9.94 27.58 -5.57
C ASN A 91 -9.68 26.06 -5.69
N HIS A 92 -8.45 25.67 -6.03
CA HIS A 92 -8.09 24.25 -6.12
C HIS A 92 -8.16 23.59 -4.75
N SER A 93 -8.57 22.33 -4.77
CA SER A 93 -8.55 21.46 -3.60
C SER A 93 -7.12 21.19 -3.15
N LEU A 94 -6.88 21.27 -1.85
CA LEU A 94 -5.56 21.16 -1.23
C LEU A 94 -5.26 19.72 -0.84
N SER A 95 -4.07 19.25 -1.21
CA SER A 95 -3.48 17.99 -0.73
C SER A 95 -2.18 18.31 0.00
N PHE A 96 -2.07 17.99 1.28
CA PHE A 96 -0.83 18.30 2.01
C PHE A 96 -0.42 17.24 3.02
N SER A 97 0.86 17.26 3.36
CA SER A 97 1.42 16.40 4.39
C SER A 97 2.31 17.17 5.36
N ILE A 98 2.12 16.91 6.65
CA ILE A 98 2.90 17.48 7.74
C ILE A 98 3.61 16.33 8.45
N HIS A 99 4.94 16.40 8.52
CA HIS A 99 5.79 15.38 9.14
C HIS A 99 6.62 16.00 10.25
N ASP A 100 6.89 15.29 11.33
CA ASP A 100 7.99 15.67 12.22
C ASP A 100 9.32 15.15 11.64
N ASP A 101 10.43 15.85 11.93
CA ASP A 101 11.75 15.27 11.67
C ASP A 101 11.95 13.99 12.48
N GLU A 102 12.40 12.92 11.83
CA GLU A 102 12.59 11.62 12.47
C GLU A 102 13.69 11.64 13.53
N ASN A 103 14.69 12.51 13.36
CA ASN A 103 15.85 12.61 14.25
C ASN A 103 15.57 13.46 15.49
N GLN A 104 14.61 14.37 15.42
CA GLN A 104 14.32 15.26 16.54
C GLN A 104 13.79 14.48 17.75
N HIS A 105 14.45 14.58 18.91
CA HIS A 105 13.90 14.00 20.12
C HIS A 105 12.62 14.75 20.55
N PRO A 106 11.55 14.04 20.93
CA PRO A 106 10.26 14.68 21.22
C PRO A 106 10.27 15.63 22.42
N GLU A 107 11.29 15.57 23.26
CA GLU A 107 11.46 16.43 24.44
C GLU A 107 11.83 17.87 24.06
N TYR A 108 12.26 18.09 22.81
CA TYR A 108 12.63 19.40 22.28
C TYR A 108 11.51 20.07 21.46
N ILE A 109 10.29 19.49 21.46
CA ILE A 109 9.15 20.12 20.80
C ILE A 109 8.52 21.13 21.77
N PHE A 110 9.05 22.34 21.75
CA PHE A 110 8.47 23.47 22.46
C PHE A 110 7.32 24.06 21.63
N PRO A 111 6.23 24.51 22.27
CA PRO A 111 5.19 25.27 21.58
C PRO A 111 5.80 26.54 20.97
N ASP A 112 5.81 26.65 19.64
CA ASP A 112 6.21 27.87 18.94
C ASP A 112 4.96 28.56 18.36
N SER A 113 4.86 29.86 18.59
CA SER A 113 3.79 30.71 18.05
C SER A 113 3.66 30.61 16.53
N ARG A 114 4.76 30.43 15.80
CA ARG A 114 4.81 30.31 14.33
C ARG A 114 4.25 28.99 13.83
N GLN A 115 4.40 27.90 14.60
CA GLN A 115 3.71 26.65 14.29
C GLN A 115 2.20 26.83 14.42
N SER A 116 1.77 27.47 15.52
CA SER A 116 0.35 27.75 15.76
C SER A 116 -0.21 28.65 14.66
N GLU A 117 0.58 29.62 14.21
CA GLU A 117 0.25 30.51 13.10
C GLU A 117 0.15 29.77 11.75
N PHE A 118 1.12 28.92 11.42
CA PHE A 118 1.08 28.09 10.22
C PHE A 118 -0.20 27.24 10.17
N MET A 119 -0.53 26.58 11.29
CA MET A 119 -1.75 25.78 11.38
C MET A 119 -3.01 26.62 11.33
N ARG A 120 -3.00 27.81 11.95
CA ARG A 120 -4.12 28.76 11.88
C ARG A 120 -4.39 29.14 10.43
N VAL A 121 -3.35 29.52 9.68
CA VAL A 121 -3.44 29.86 8.25
C VAL A 121 -4.00 28.69 7.45
N LEU A 122 -3.48 27.49 7.66
CA LEU A 122 -3.94 26.29 6.96
C LEU A 122 -5.41 25.94 7.28
N CYS A 123 -5.84 26.13 8.54
CA CYS A 123 -7.21 25.86 8.97
C CYS A 123 -8.24 26.82 8.38
N MET A 124 -7.85 28.03 7.97
CA MET A 124 -8.74 28.95 7.25
C MET A 124 -9.18 28.38 5.89
N GLU A 125 -8.41 27.45 5.34
CA GLU A 125 -8.64 26.82 4.04
C GLU A 125 -9.26 25.42 4.14
N THR A 126 -9.81 25.03 5.31
CA THR A 126 -10.42 23.70 5.56
C THR A 126 -11.48 23.30 4.52
N HIS A 127 -12.24 24.27 4.01
CA HIS A 127 -13.23 24.07 2.94
C HIS A 127 -12.64 23.53 1.62
N ARG A 128 -11.32 23.66 1.41
CA ARG A 128 -10.60 23.20 0.23
C ARG A 128 -9.80 21.92 0.48
N TRP A 129 -9.66 21.45 1.71
CA TRP A 129 -8.87 20.26 1.99
C TRP A 129 -9.50 19.05 1.32
N LYS A 130 -8.71 18.32 0.52
CA LYS A 130 -9.10 17.06 -0.12
C LYS A 130 -8.33 15.89 0.46
N GLU A 131 -7.03 16.07 0.66
CA GLU A 131 -6.17 15.07 1.30
C GLU A 131 -5.33 15.76 2.37
N ALA A 132 -5.36 15.22 3.60
CA ALA A 132 -4.59 15.77 4.69
C ALA A 132 -3.84 14.65 5.42
N THR A 133 -2.54 14.83 5.58
CA THR A 133 -1.67 13.84 6.22
C THR A 133 -0.91 14.47 7.38
N PHE A 134 -0.95 13.80 8.54
CA PHE A 134 -0.29 14.22 9.76
C PHE A 134 0.54 13.05 10.31
N PHE A 135 1.84 13.07 10.06
CA PHE A 135 2.84 12.13 10.58
C PHE A 135 3.68 12.79 11.65
N THR A 136 3.12 12.95 12.84
CA THR A 136 3.69 13.86 13.83
C THR A 136 3.79 13.21 15.20
N LYS A 137 4.66 13.69 16.09
CA LYS A 137 4.80 13.17 17.45
C LYS A 137 3.70 13.70 18.35
N VAL A 138 3.33 14.97 18.13
CA VAL A 138 2.26 15.64 18.84
C VAL A 138 1.21 16.19 17.88
N PRO A 139 -0.02 16.38 18.34
CA PRO A 139 -1.08 16.89 17.48
C PRO A 139 -0.99 18.40 17.23
N PHE A 140 -1.44 18.79 16.05
CA PHE A 140 -1.32 20.15 15.53
C PHE A 140 -2.54 21.02 15.84
N PHE A 141 -3.66 20.40 16.18
CA PHE A 141 -4.91 21.10 16.45
C PHE A 141 -4.98 21.52 17.91
N LEU A 142 -4.58 22.75 18.19
CA LEU A 142 -4.92 23.39 19.46
C LEU A 142 -6.44 23.67 19.44
N ALA A 143 -7.15 23.03 20.36
CA ALA A 143 -8.56 23.32 20.56
C ALA A 143 -8.68 24.74 21.13
N SER A 144 -9.11 25.71 20.32
CA SER A 144 -9.66 26.95 20.87
C SER A 144 -10.93 26.57 21.65
N PRO A 145 -10.97 26.80 22.98
CA PRO A 145 -12.15 26.49 23.77
C PRO A 145 -13.36 27.21 23.18
N GLY A 146 -14.41 26.47 22.80
CA GLY A 146 -15.69 27.03 22.32
C GLY A 146 -15.85 27.24 20.80
N ALA A 147 -14.82 27.05 19.97
CA ALA A 147 -15.00 27.11 18.51
C ALA A 147 -15.87 25.93 18.02
N GLY A 148 -16.65 26.03 16.94
CA GLY A 148 -17.24 24.81 16.33
C GLY A 148 -16.16 23.85 15.83
N ALA A 149 -16.49 22.57 15.58
CA ALA A 149 -15.65 21.76 14.69
C ALA A 149 -15.71 22.41 13.28
N PRO A 150 -14.58 22.57 12.57
CA PRO A 150 -14.61 23.13 11.24
C PRO A 150 -15.32 22.15 10.29
N SER A 151 -16.01 22.71 9.30
CA SER A 151 -16.57 21.92 8.21
C SER A 151 -15.49 21.59 7.19
N LEU A 152 -15.34 20.32 6.84
CA LEU A 152 -14.37 19.81 5.87
C LEU A 152 -15.12 19.15 4.69
N PRO A 153 -15.91 19.93 3.92
CA PRO A 153 -16.84 19.40 2.92
C PRO A 153 -16.17 18.63 1.77
N ARG A 154 -14.88 18.87 1.51
CA ARG A 154 -14.13 18.26 0.41
C ARG A 154 -13.11 17.21 0.85
N LEU A 155 -12.95 16.96 2.15
CA LEU A 155 -11.91 16.07 2.65
C LEU A 155 -12.28 14.63 2.32
N GLU A 156 -11.55 14.02 1.39
CA GLU A 156 -11.77 12.66 0.90
C GLU A 156 -10.83 11.64 1.58
N ARG A 157 -9.59 12.06 1.86
CA ARG A 157 -8.55 11.20 2.46
C ARG A 157 -7.87 11.85 3.65
N LEU A 158 -7.72 11.09 4.73
CA LEU A 158 -7.11 11.55 5.96
C LEU A 158 -6.09 10.54 6.48
N CYS A 159 -4.86 10.99 6.75
CA CYS A 159 -3.87 10.18 7.44
C CYS A 159 -3.47 10.81 8.79
N LEU A 160 -3.63 10.06 9.87
CA LEU A 160 -3.37 10.44 11.25
C LEU A 160 -2.41 9.44 11.91
N CYS A 161 -1.15 9.80 12.03
CA CYS A 161 -0.12 8.97 12.64
C CYS A 161 0.59 9.76 13.74
N TYR A 162 0.30 9.40 15.00
CA TYR A 162 0.80 10.14 16.17
C TYR A 162 1.73 9.29 17.03
N ARG A 163 3.04 9.56 17.04
CA ARG A 163 3.99 8.67 17.76
C ARG A 163 3.81 8.64 19.29
N LYS A 164 3.28 9.70 19.92
CA LYS A 164 3.10 9.76 21.39
C LYS A 164 1.63 9.74 21.83
N LYS A 165 1.41 9.27 23.07
CA LYS A 165 0.11 9.33 23.76
C LYS A 165 -0.34 10.79 23.88
N ILE A 166 -1.53 11.10 23.37
CA ILE A 166 -2.06 12.46 23.29
C ILE A 166 -2.87 12.70 24.56
N ARG A 167 -2.51 13.71 25.35
CA ARG A 167 -3.26 14.00 26.59
C ARG A 167 -4.45 14.94 26.39
N ARG A 168 -4.48 15.77 25.34
CA ARG A 168 -5.51 16.82 25.15
C ARG A 168 -5.68 17.20 23.67
N GLN A 169 -6.54 16.48 22.95
CA GLN A 169 -6.94 16.88 21.60
C GLN A 169 -8.44 17.07 21.50
N ARG A 170 -8.84 17.95 20.59
CA ARG A 170 -10.21 17.99 20.10
C ARG A 170 -10.51 16.70 19.37
N ARG A 171 -11.50 15.99 19.90
CA ARG A 171 -11.86 14.67 19.41
C ARG A 171 -12.67 14.75 18.13
N ASP A 172 -13.27 15.88 17.85
CA ASP A 172 -14.34 16.08 16.88
C ASP A 172 -13.93 16.90 15.65
N PHE A 173 -12.65 17.29 15.53
CA PHE A 173 -12.18 18.16 14.45
C PHE A 173 -12.56 17.63 13.06
N PHE A 174 -12.50 16.31 12.86
CA PHE A 174 -12.77 15.66 11.58
C PHE A 174 -14.17 15.02 11.50
N MET A 175 -15.07 15.31 12.43
CA MET A 175 -16.43 14.75 12.42
C MET A 175 -17.27 15.29 11.27
N ASP A 176 -17.16 16.58 10.97
CA ASP A 176 -17.90 17.23 9.88
C ASP A 176 -17.11 17.15 8.56
N ALA A 177 -16.87 15.93 8.10
CA ALA A 177 -16.16 15.64 6.85
C ALA A 177 -17.01 14.71 5.95
N PRO A 178 -18.12 15.18 5.36
CA PRO A 178 -19.10 14.31 4.66
C PRO A 178 -18.55 13.58 3.42
N ALA A 179 -17.45 14.10 2.83
CA ALA A 179 -16.78 13.48 1.71
C ALA A 179 -15.70 12.44 2.11
N LEU A 180 -15.44 12.25 3.41
CA LEU A 180 -14.34 11.39 3.87
C LEU A 180 -14.64 9.93 3.56
N ARG A 181 -13.76 9.29 2.79
CA ARG A 181 -13.90 7.89 2.36
C ARG A 181 -12.71 7.03 2.77
N SER A 182 -11.51 7.61 2.83
CA SER A 182 -10.28 6.89 3.14
C SER A 182 -9.58 7.44 4.38
N VAL A 183 -9.27 6.57 5.34
CA VAL A 183 -8.59 6.92 6.58
C VAL A 183 -7.41 5.99 6.85
N ASN A 184 -6.24 6.58 7.06
CA ASN A 184 -5.04 5.88 7.56
C ASN A 184 -4.77 6.34 8.99
N ILE A 185 -4.99 5.51 10.00
CA ILE A 185 -4.98 5.96 11.39
C ILE A 185 -4.17 5.06 12.31
N GLN A 186 -3.45 5.67 13.25
CA GLN A 186 -2.82 4.99 14.37
C GLN A 186 -3.76 4.99 15.59
N LEU A 187 -4.32 3.83 15.94
CA LEU A 187 -5.27 3.68 17.06
C LEU A 187 -4.54 3.33 18.36
N HIS A 188 -4.31 4.29 19.26
CA HIS A 188 -3.66 3.96 20.54
C HIS A 188 -4.63 3.34 21.56
N LYS A 189 -4.11 2.40 22.38
CA LYS A 189 -4.84 1.72 23.47
C LYS A 189 -5.53 2.69 24.46
N THR A 190 -4.93 3.85 24.71
CA THR A 190 -5.47 4.78 25.71
C THR A 190 -6.72 5.50 25.18
N LYS A 191 -7.83 5.45 25.93
CA LYS A 191 -9.12 6.16 25.68
C LYS A 191 -9.00 7.69 25.46
N LYS A 192 -7.82 8.27 25.62
CA LYS A 192 -7.56 9.71 25.44
C LYS A 192 -7.34 10.11 23.98
N ASN A 193 -6.95 9.18 23.10
CA ASN A 193 -6.67 9.44 21.68
C ASN A 193 -7.90 9.17 20.79
N ASN A 194 -9.07 9.64 21.19
CA ASN A 194 -10.31 9.40 20.45
C ASN A 194 -10.50 10.44 19.37
N PHE A 195 -10.02 10.15 18.15
CA PHE A 195 -10.57 10.79 16.97
C PHE A 195 -11.99 10.28 16.78
N SER A 196 -12.90 11.21 16.66
CA SER A 196 -14.26 11.02 16.24
C SER A 196 -14.22 11.30 14.74
N LEU A 197 -14.55 10.28 13.97
CA LEU A 197 -14.60 10.31 12.53
C LEU A 197 -15.99 9.86 12.10
N PRO A 198 -16.46 10.27 10.91
CA PRO A 198 -17.69 9.76 10.33
C PRO A 198 -17.47 8.32 9.84
N TRP A 199 -17.37 7.36 10.77
CA TRP A 199 -17.01 5.96 10.48
C TRP A 199 -17.94 5.29 9.47
N GLU A 200 -19.24 5.64 9.49
CA GLU A 200 -20.27 4.98 8.68
C GLU A 200 -20.09 5.14 7.17
N GLN A 201 -19.35 6.16 6.73
CA GLN A 201 -19.13 6.46 5.32
C GLN A 201 -17.72 6.11 4.83
N LEU A 202 -16.89 5.45 5.66
CA LEU A 202 -15.55 5.05 5.24
C LEU A 202 -15.61 3.79 4.38
N SER A 203 -15.02 3.86 3.18
CA SER A 203 -14.81 2.74 2.27
C SER A 203 -13.43 2.11 2.44
N ASP A 204 -12.45 2.89 2.87
CA ASP A 204 -11.05 2.47 3.00
C ASP A 204 -10.51 2.81 4.39
N LEU A 205 -10.06 1.80 5.12
CA LEU A 205 -9.44 1.99 6.43
C LEU A 205 -8.10 1.26 6.51
N THR A 206 -7.07 2.01 6.84
CA THR A 206 -5.74 1.49 7.10
C THR A 206 -5.36 1.75 8.54
N LEU A 207 -5.10 0.69 9.29
CA LEU A 207 -4.62 0.72 10.67
C LEU A 207 -3.10 0.67 10.67
N LEU A 208 -2.48 1.80 11.03
CA LEU A 208 -1.02 1.97 11.02
C LEU A 208 -0.35 1.23 12.18
N TYR A 209 0.99 1.24 12.19
CA TYR A 209 1.83 0.57 13.19
C TYR A 209 1.42 0.87 14.63
N ASP A 210 1.52 -0.14 15.49
CA ASP A 210 1.12 -0.08 16.91
C ASP A 210 -0.36 0.25 17.15
N SER A 211 -1.22 0.14 16.14
CA SER A 211 -2.66 0.29 16.33
C SER A 211 -3.22 -0.85 17.18
N SER A 212 -3.89 -0.49 18.27
CA SER A 212 -4.63 -1.34 19.18
C SER A 212 -5.75 -2.10 18.46
N ILE A 213 -5.62 -3.42 18.37
CA ILE A 213 -6.66 -4.26 17.78
C ILE A 213 -7.91 -4.29 18.66
N SER A 214 -7.78 -4.26 19.98
CA SER A 214 -8.97 -4.21 20.86
C SER A 214 -9.84 -3.00 20.55
N ARG A 215 -9.21 -1.87 20.24
CA ARG A 215 -9.92 -0.67 19.81
C ARG A 215 -10.47 -0.77 18.39
N ALA A 216 -9.72 -1.35 17.46
CA ALA A 216 -10.21 -1.59 16.10
C ALA A 216 -11.51 -2.40 16.13
N MET A 217 -11.60 -3.45 16.96
CA MET A 217 -12.82 -4.25 17.13
C MET A 217 -14.04 -3.44 17.59
N HIS A 218 -13.84 -2.35 18.32
CA HIS A 218 -14.93 -1.46 18.70
C HIS A 218 -15.35 -0.48 17.60
N ILE A 219 -14.45 -0.14 16.68
CA ILE A 219 -14.68 0.87 15.65
C ILE A 219 -15.21 0.25 14.36
N LEU A 220 -14.63 -0.87 13.93
CA LEU A 220 -14.93 -1.53 12.67
C LEU A 220 -16.43 -1.86 12.47
N PRO A 221 -17.22 -2.23 13.50
CA PRO A 221 -18.67 -2.43 13.34
C PRO A 221 -19.44 -1.17 12.88
N PHE A 222 -18.88 0.04 13.07
CA PHE A 222 -19.50 1.27 12.60
C PHE A 222 -19.19 1.56 11.12
N CYS A 223 -18.20 0.90 10.51
CA CYS A 223 -17.82 1.11 9.11
C CYS A 223 -18.68 0.27 8.16
N LYS A 224 -19.93 0.68 7.97
CA LYS A 224 -20.97 -0.09 7.25
C LYS A 224 -20.72 -0.30 5.76
N ILE A 225 -19.91 0.55 5.14
CA ILE A 225 -19.59 0.50 3.69
C ILE A 225 -18.11 0.21 3.43
N LEU A 226 -17.41 -0.37 4.41
CA LEU A 226 -15.98 -0.63 4.33
C LEU A 226 -15.69 -1.71 3.28
N GLN A 227 -14.97 -1.35 2.22
CA GLN A 227 -14.55 -2.24 1.14
C GLN A 227 -13.10 -2.69 1.30
N LYS A 228 -12.25 -1.81 1.83
CA LYS A 228 -10.82 -2.03 1.95
C LYS A 228 -10.37 -1.88 3.41
N LEU A 229 -9.73 -2.92 3.94
CA LEU A 229 -9.17 -2.91 5.27
C LEU A 229 -7.69 -3.34 5.24
N GLU A 230 -6.82 -2.52 5.81
CA GLU A 230 -5.41 -2.81 5.90
C GLU A 230 -4.92 -2.75 7.36
N PHE A 231 -4.11 -3.72 7.75
CA PHE A 231 -3.42 -3.77 9.04
C PHE A 231 -1.92 -3.70 8.83
N PHE A 232 -1.25 -2.69 9.35
CA PHE A 232 0.20 -2.54 9.29
C PHE A 232 0.79 -2.68 10.69
N CYS A 233 1.39 -3.83 11.02
CA CYS A 233 1.98 -4.13 12.34
C CYS A 233 1.14 -3.64 13.53
N PRO A 234 -0.11 -4.11 13.69
CA PRO A 234 -0.95 -3.67 14.79
C PRO A 234 -0.47 -4.28 16.12
N LEU A 235 -0.83 -3.61 17.22
CA LEU A 235 -0.55 -4.05 18.58
C LEU A 235 -1.68 -4.95 19.11
N MET A 236 -1.32 -6.19 19.45
CA MET A 236 -2.21 -7.15 20.13
C MET A 236 -2.30 -6.82 21.60
N ASP A 237 -3.32 -6.07 22.01
CA ASP A 237 -3.39 -5.47 23.34
C ASP A 237 -4.52 -5.96 24.25
N PHE A 238 -5.07 -7.13 23.94
CA PHE A 238 -6.08 -7.82 24.73
C PHE A 238 -5.49 -8.33 26.05
N THR A 239 -6.18 -8.03 27.15
CA THR A 239 -5.91 -8.58 28.48
C THR A 239 -7.16 -9.34 28.92
N GLY A 240 -7.41 -10.51 28.36
CA GLY A 240 -8.65 -11.25 28.63
C GLY A 240 -8.83 -12.46 27.70
N PRO A 241 -9.96 -13.17 27.84
CA PRO A 241 -10.31 -14.24 26.91
C PRO A 241 -10.43 -13.69 25.49
N ARG A 242 -10.19 -14.57 24.51
CA ARG A 242 -10.30 -14.22 23.09
C ARG A 242 -11.71 -13.67 22.81
N PRO A 243 -11.84 -12.47 22.24
CA PRO A 243 -13.15 -11.92 21.93
C PRO A 243 -13.82 -12.75 20.84
N THR A 244 -15.15 -12.70 20.81
CA THR A 244 -15.92 -13.30 19.72
C THR A 244 -15.55 -12.63 18.40
N PRO A 245 -15.38 -13.39 17.30
CA PRO A 245 -15.03 -12.81 16.01
C PRO A 245 -16.03 -11.74 15.57
N THR A 246 -15.54 -10.58 15.15
CA THR A 246 -16.38 -9.50 14.60
C THR A 246 -16.60 -9.75 13.11
N VAL A 247 -17.86 -9.84 12.69
CA VAL A 247 -18.22 -9.99 11.27
C VAL A 247 -18.17 -8.63 10.58
N LEU A 248 -17.41 -8.52 9.50
CA LEU A 248 -17.23 -7.31 8.71
C LEU A 248 -17.72 -7.56 7.28
N ASN A 249 -19.00 -7.28 7.06
CA ASN A 249 -19.63 -7.38 5.74
C ASN A 249 -19.14 -6.27 4.81
N GLY A 250 -19.07 -6.54 3.52
CA GLY A 250 -18.67 -5.61 2.47
C GLY A 250 -17.16 -5.47 2.27
N VAL A 251 -16.32 -6.03 3.15
CA VAL A 251 -14.86 -5.96 3.00
C VAL A 251 -14.40 -6.92 1.92
N GLU A 252 -14.08 -6.37 0.75
CA GLU A 252 -13.62 -7.10 -0.43
C GLU A 252 -12.10 -7.27 -0.47
N LEU A 253 -11.35 -6.31 0.08
CA LEU A 253 -9.89 -6.28 0.06
C LEU A 253 -9.33 -6.20 1.49
N LEU A 254 -8.60 -7.24 1.89
CA LEU A 254 -7.89 -7.32 3.15
C LEU A 254 -6.37 -7.39 2.94
N VAL A 255 -5.63 -6.45 3.54
CA VAL A 255 -4.17 -6.50 3.62
C VAL A 255 -3.73 -6.66 5.07
N ILE A 256 -2.90 -7.66 5.35
CA ILE A 256 -2.30 -7.89 6.65
C ILE A 256 -0.79 -7.82 6.49
N ALA A 257 -0.23 -6.65 6.77
CA ALA A 257 1.21 -6.40 6.77
C ALA A 257 1.76 -6.42 8.21
N ALA A 258 1.77 -7.59 8.84
CA ALA A 258 2.06 -7.75 10.26
C ALA A 258 2.73 -9.08 10.60
N ALA A 259 3.58 -9.05 11.62
CA ALA A 259 4.13 -10.28 12.21
C ALA A 259 3.08 -11.15 12.92
N ALA A 260 1.98 -10.54 13.34
CA ALA A 260 0.90 -11.18 14.09
C ALA A 260 -0.32 -11.53 13.21
N SER A 261 -0.10 -11.91 11.94
CA SER A 261 -1.22 -12.23 11.03
C SER A 261 -2.10 -13.38 11.56
N SER A 262 -1.49 -14.41 12.16
CA SER A 262 -2.16 -15.54 12.82
C SER A 262 -3.07 -15.10 13.96
N ASP A 263 -2.76 -13.99 14.63
CA ASP A 263 -3.56 -13.47 15.73
C ASP A 263 -4.73 -12.61 15.23
N ILE A 264 -4.55 -11.87 14.12
CA ILE A 264 -5.58 -10.97 13.55
C ILE A 264 -6.71 -11.80 12.93
N ILE A 265 -6.35 -12.78 12.10
CA ILE A 265 -7.28 -13.50 11.24
C ILE A 265 -8.49 -14.03 12.02
N PRO A 266 -8.35 -14.71 13.16
CA PRO A 266 -9.50 -15.32 13.81
C PRO A 266 -10.27 -14.35 14.72
N LEU A 267 -9.91 -13.06 14.75
CA LEU A 267 -10.68 -12.01 15.43
C LEU A 267 -11.78 -11.42 14.54
N PHE A 268 -11.74 -11.71 13.24
CA PHE A 268 -12.64 -11.13 12.26
C PHE A 268 -13.19 -12.20 11.31
N SER A 269 -14.38 -11.94 10.76
CA SER A 269 -14.96 -12.72 9.67
C SER A 269 -15.24 -11.80 8.50
N PHE A 270 -14.82 -12.19 7.30
CA PHE A 270 -14.90 -11.38 6.08
C PHE A 270 -15.68 -12.17 5.02
N PRO A 271 -17.02 -12.17 5.07
CA PRO A 271 -17.83 -13.02 4.19
C PRO A 271 -17.80 -12.62 2.71
N ASP A 272 -17.46 -11.36 2.43
CA ASP A 272 -17.43 -10.80 1.07
C ASP A 272 -15.98 -10.68 0.54
N LEU A 273 -15.02 -11.38 1.16
CA LEU A 273 -13.60 -11.22 0.85
C LEU A 273 -13.24 -11.76 -0.53
N VAL A 274 -12.73 -10.88 -1.40
CA VAL A 274 -12.30 -11.20 -2.77
C VAL A 274 -10.78 -11.27 -2.86
N SER A 275 -10.07 -10.41 -2.13
CA SER A 275 -8.61 -10.28 -2.19
C SER A 275 -7.99 -10.28 -0.79
N LEU A 276 -7.07 -11.22 -0.57
CA LEU A 276 -6.27 -11.33 0.64
C LEU A 276 -4.78 -11.14 0.32
N THR A 277 -4.16 -10.17 0.98
CA THR A 277 -2.71 -9.97 0.95
C THR A 277 -2.12 -10.15 2.33
N ILE A 278 -1.15 -11.06 2.49
CA ILE A 278 -0.37 -11.21 3.72
C ILE A 278 1.06 -10.80 3.41
N ASN A 279 1.55 -9.78 4.11
CA ASN A 279 2.88 -9.21 3.93
C ASN A 279 3.70 -9.35 5.23
N GLY A 280 4.81 -10.08 5.14
CA GLY A 280 5.70 -10.36 6.26
C GLY A 280 6.67 -9.23 6.63
N ARG A 281 6.74 -8.15 5.85
CA ARG A 281 7.61 -6.98 6.08
C ARG A 281 9.05 -7.36 6.38
N ASN A 282 9.65 -8.17 5.51
CA ASN A 282 11.01 -8.72 5.68
C ASN A 282 11.22 -9.64 6.90
N ARG A 283 10.16 -10.07 7.59
CA ARG A 283 10.22 -11.11 8.62
C ARG A 283 9.59 -12.38 8.09
N THR A 284 10.24 -13.52 8.33
CA THR A 284 9.70 -14.84 7.99
C THR A 284 8.50 -15.14 8.89
N ILE A 285 7.31 -14.79 8.40
CA ILE A 285 6.05 -15.10 9.08
C ILE A 285 5.41 -16.28 8.38
N SER A 286 5.03 -17.28 9.17
CA SER A 286 4.15 -18.35 8.74
C SER A 286 2.72 -18.00 9.19
N PRO A 287 1.77 -17.83 8.27
CA PRO A 287 0.38 -17.51 8.61
C PRO A 287 -0.35 -18.63 9.38
N GLY A 288 0.31 -19.77 9.60
CA GLY A 288 -0.13 -20.84 10.50
C GLY A 288 -1.40 -21.57 10.04
N ARG A 289 -1.93 -22.43 10.91
CA ARG A 289 -3.20 -23.16 10.69
C ARG A 289 -4.43 -22.27 10.86
N GLU A 290 -4.23 -21.07 11.37
CA GLU A 290 -5.25 -20.05 11.56
C GLU A 290 -5.77 -19.56 10.21
N LEU A 291 -4.89 -19.45 9.20
CA LEU A 291 -5.30 -19.10 7.84
C LEU A 291 -6.17 -20.19 7.21
N THR A 292 -5.83 -21.48 7.35
CA THR A 292 -6.69 -22.55 6.83
C THR A 292 -8.01 -22.64 7.59
N SER A 293 -7.99 -22.41 8.91
CA SER A 293 -9.22 -22.32 9.71
C SER A 293 -10.11 -21.17 9.28
N PHE A 294 -9.53 -20.06 8.85
CA PHE A 294 -10.26 -18.93 8.30
C PHE A 294 -10.84 -19.22 6.91
N LEU A 295 -10.06 -19.84 6.04
CA LEU A 295 -10.50 -20.20 4.69
C LEU A 295 -11.49 -21.37 4.66
N SER A 296 -11.56 -22.19 5.72
CA SER A 296 -12.55 -23.25 5.83
C SER A 296 -13.92 -22.76 6.31
N LEU A 297 -14.03 -21.49 6.72
CA LEU A 297 -15.31 -20.89 7.05
C LEU A 297 -16.20 -20.85 5.80
N PRO A 298 -17.52 -21.12 5.92
CA PRO A 298 -18.46 -21.13 4.78
C PRO A 298 -18.46 -19.84 3.94
N CYS A 299 -17.94 -18.75 4.49
CA CYS A 299 -17.94 -17.44 3.88
C CYS A 299 -16.64 -17.09 3.14
N ALA A 300 -15.63 -17.97 3.12
CA ALA A 300 -14.40 -17.77 2.35
C ALA A 300 -14.40 -18.23 0.86
N PRO A 301 -15.47 -18.81 0.24
CA PRO A 301 -15.34 -19.39 -1.09
C PRO A 301 -15.20 -18.35 -2.21
N GLN A 302 -15.39 -17.06 -1.93
CA GLN A 302 -15.32 -15.97 -2.91
C GLN A 302 -13.90 -15.46 -3.18
N LEU A 303 -12.88 -16.01 -2.52
CA LEU A 303 -11.51 -15.51 -2.66
C LEU A 303 -10.98 -15.73 -4.09
N GLN A 304 -10.63 -14.65 -4.76
CA GLN A 304 -10.11 -14.65 -6.14
C GLN A 304 -8.64 -14.28 -6.22
N TYR A 305 -8.14 -13.48 -5.27
CA TYR A 305 -6.76 -13.02 -5.22
C TYR A 305 -6.13 -13.40 -3.88
N LEU A 306 -4.99 -14.07 -3.94
CA LEU A 306 -4.22 -14.43 -2.78
C LEU A 306 -2.76 -14.05 -3.01
N ILE A 307 -2.27 -13.12 -2.20
CA ILE A 307 -0.97 -12.51 -2.37
C ILE A 307 -0.17 -12.69 -1.09
N PHE A 308 0.99 -13.30 -1.21
CA PHE A 308 1.94 -13.56 -0.14
C PHE A 308 3.23 -12.79 -0.44
N ILE A 309 3.59 -11.85 0.43
CA ILE A 309 4.78 -10.99 0.26
C ILE A 309 5.65 -11.18 1.49
N ASP A 310 6.93 -11.52 1.31
CA ASP A 310 7.90 -11.73 2.39
C ASP A 310 7.42 -12.75 3.46
N THR A 311 6.60 -13.73 3.08
CA THR A 311 6.10 -14.77 3.99
C THR A 311 6.74 -16.12 3.72
N TYR A 312 6.91 -16.94 4.76
CA TYR A 312 7.29 -18.34 4.63
C TYR A 312 6.06 -19.22 4.80
N ILE A 313 5.70 -19.98 3.76
CA ILE A 313 4.55 -20.89 3.78
C ILE A 313 5.05 -22.23 3.27
N SER A 314 4.92 -23.26 4.12
CA SER A 314 5.22 -24.64 3.74
C SER A 314 4.28 -25.09 2.63
N ASP A 315 4.75 -26.00 1.79
CA ASP A 315 3.96 -26.47 0.66
C ASP A 315 2.65 -27.10 1.09
N ASP A 316 2.65 -27.97 2.09
CA ASP A 316 1.43 -28.57 2.65
C ASP A 316 0.37 -27.52 3.00
N LEU A 317 0.79 -26.42 3.62
CA LEU A 317 -0.13 -25.35 4.00
C LEU A 317 -0.65 -24.60 2.77
N VAL A 318 0.19 -24.37 1.75
CA VAL A 318 -0.27 -23.81 0.48
C VAL A 318 -1.31 -24.74 -0.17
N LEU A 319 -1.08 -26.05 -0.16
CA LEU A 319 -2.02 -27.02 -0.74
C LEU A 319 -3.37 -27.01 -0.02
N ASP A 320 -3.36 -26.98 1.30
CA ASP A 320 -4.57 -26.85 2.11
C ASP A 320 -5.32 -25.54 1.75
N ILE A 321 -4.60 -24.44 1.63
CA ILE A 321 -5.17 -23.14 1.22
C ILE A 321 -5.78 -23.22 -0.18
N LEU A 322 -5.11 -23.83 -1.15
CA LEU A 322 -5.61 -23.99 -2.51
C LEU A 322 -6.83 -24.91 -2.59
N ALA A 323 -6.89 -25.95 -1.77
CA ALA A 323 -8.06 -26.82 -1.67
C ALA A 323 -9.29 -26.06 -1.12
N LEU A 324 -9.08 -25.08 -0.25
CA LEU A 324 -10.12 -24.24 0.35
C LEU A 324 -10.53 -23.04 -0.53
N THR A 325 -9.80 -22.75 -1.61
CA THR A 325 -10.01 -21.56 -2.46
C THR A 325 -10.28 -21.92 -3.92
N PRO A 326 -11.38 -22.63 -4.23
CA PRO A 326 -11.64 -23.14 -5.58
C PRO A 326 -11.86 -22.04 -6.64
N LEU A 327 -12.20 -20.81 -6.22
CA LEU A 327 -12.42 -19.66 -7.10
C LEU A 327 -11.16 -18.81 -7.32
N LEU A 328 -10.00 -19.24 -6.83
CA LEU A 328 -8.76 -18.46 -6.94
C LEU A 328 -8.35 -18.26 -8.40
N HIS A 329 -8.22 -17.00 -8.82
CA HIS A 329 -7.78 -16.60 -10.15
C HIS A 329 -6.31 -16.16 -10.15
N THR A 330 -5.86 -15.53 -9.07
CA THR A 330 -4.53 -14.97 -8.96
C THR A 330 -3.86 -15.47 -7.69
N LEU A 331 -2.70 -16.09 -7.85
CA LEU A 331 -1.81 -16.46 -6.76
C LEU A 331 -0.48 -15.75 -6.96
N GLU A 332 -0.08 -14.95 -5.97
CA GLU A 332 1.24 -14.34 -5.92
C GLU A 332 1.99 -14.79 -4.66
N LYS A 333 3.22 -15.28 -4.82
CA LYS A 333 4.08 -15.72 -3.71
C LYS A 333 5.48 -15.17 -3.90
N TYR A 334 5.80 -14.13 -3.13
CA TYR A 334 7.12 -13.51 -3.06
C TYR A 334 7.78 -13.90 -1.74
N THR A 335 8.59 -14.95 -1.73
CA THR A 335 9.35 -15.32 -0.53
C THR A 335 10.62 -14.46 -0.48
N TYR A 336 10.84 -13.79 0.65
CA TYR A 336 12.09 -13.10 0.92
C TYR A 336 13.00 -14.01 1.73
N HIS A 337 14.12 -14.41 1.16
CA HIS A 337 15.23 -14.89 1.97
C HIS A 337 15.99 -13.68 2.44
N HIS A 338 15.81 -13.33 3.70
CA HIS A 338 16.83 -12.51 4.33
C HIS A 338 18.01 -13.46 4.43
N PHE A 339 18.93 -13.36 3.47
CA PHE A 339 20.30 -13.81 3.66
C PHE A 339 20.82 -12.95 4.81
N ASP A 340 20.47 -13.34 6.03
CA ASP A 340 21.27 -13.00 7.17
C ASP A 340 22.58 -13.75 6.90
N GLU A 341 23.59 -13.02 6.42
CA GLU A 341 24.90 -13.56 6.01
C GLU A 341 25.56 -14.42 7.12
N LEU A 342 24.97 -14.41 8.32
CA LEU A 342 25.43 -15.07 9.52
C LEU A 342 24.72 -16.41 9.85
N GLN A 343 23.66 -16.82 9.13
CA GLN A 343 23.05 -18.14 9.32
C GLN A 343 23.00 -18.95 8.02
N GLU A 344 24.07 -19.71 7.78
CA GLU A 344 24.24 -20.66 6.67
C GLU A 344 23.35 -21.91 6.75
N VAL A 345 22.16 -21.86 7.35
CA VAL A 345 21.23 -23.00 7.21
C VAL A 345 20.40 -22.74 5.97
N PRO A 346 20.73 -23.36 4.81
CA PRO A 346 19.86 -23.28 3.64
C PRO A 346 18.54 -23.91 4.05
N VAL A 347 17.52 -23.07 4.24
CA VAL A 347 16.15 -23.56 4.27
C VAL A 347 15.91 -24.12 2.88
N ILE A 348 16.04 -25.45 2.74
CA ILE A 348 15.66 -26.17 1.54
C ILE A 348 14.15 -25.97 1.45
N PRO A 349 13.66 -25.07 0.60
CA PRO A 349 12.25 -24.92 0.39
C PRO A 349 11.79 -26.18 -0.36
N ASP A 350 10.84 -26.87 0.24
CA ASP A 350 10.09 -27.89 -0.45
C ASP A 350 9.32 -27.21 -1.59
N PHE A 351 9.30 -27.82 -2.78
CA PHE A 351 8.57 -27.32 -3.96
C PHE A 351 7.65 -28.39 -4.54
N GLY A 352 7.28 -29.40 -3.75
CA GLY A 352 6.17 -30.30 -4.06
C GLY A 352 4.90 -29.56 -4.49
N PHE A 353 4.72 -28.30 -4.09
CA PHE A 353 3.68 -27.39 -4.54
C PHE A 353 3.46 -27.37 -6.07
N PHE A 354 4.52 -27.33 -6.89
CA PHE A 354 4.35 -27.29 -8.35
C PHE A 354 3.74 -28.59 -8.90
N ARG A 355 4.08 -29.72 -8.28
CA ARG A 355 3.51 -31.02 -8.63
C ARG A 355 1.99 -31.04 -8.42
N HIS A 356 1.49 -30.38 -7.39
CA HIS A 356 0.05 -30.27 -7.13
C HIS A 356 -0.68 -29.23 -7.97
N LEU A 357 0.03 -28.23 -8.47
CA LEU A 357 -0.51 -27.34 -9.50
C LEU A 357 -0.55 -27.99 -10.89
N THR A 358 0.21 -29.06 -11.12
CA THR A 358 0.23 -29.78 -12.40
C THR A 358 -1.13 -30.43 -12.65
N LEU A 359 -1.74 -30.13 -13.79
CA LEU A 359 -3.01 -30.73 -14.17
C LEU A 359 -2.79 -32.22 -14.51
N THR A 360 -3.50 -33.09 -13.80
CA THR A 360 -3.52 -34.53 -14.06
C THR A 360 -4.90 -34.96 -14.52
N SER A 361 -5.00 -36.14 -15.12
CA SER A 361 -6.29 -36.73 -15.50
C SER A 361 -7.22 -37.00 -14.30
N ASN A 362 -6.68 -37.03 -13.08
CA ASN A 362 -7.46 -37.18 -11.86
C ASN A 362 -8.03 -35.82 -11.44
N THR A 363 -9.30 -35.56 -11.77
CA THR A 363 -9.98 -34.29 -11.47
C THR A 363 -10.04 -33.96 -9.98
N HIS A 364 -10.04 -34.96 -9.10
CA HIS A 364 -10.04 -34.76 -7.64
C HIS A 364 -8.71 -34.26 -7.10
N ALA A 365 -7.62 -34.43 -7.86
CA ALA A 365 -6.28 -33.98 -7.47
C ALA A 365 -5.95 -32.56 -7.98
N ASN A 366 -6.81 -31.98 -8.84
CA ASN A 366 -6.51 -30.69 -9.46
C ASN A 366 -6.93 -29.54 -8.55
N HIS A 367 -5.96 -28.99 -7.83
CA HIS A 367 -6.15 -27.77 -7.05
C HIS A 367 -6.26 -26.54 -7.96
N VAL A 368 -7.10 -25.57 -7.57
CA VAL A 368 -7.33 -24.29 -8.26
C VAL A 368 -7.47 -24.39 -9.79
N PRO A 369 -8.54 -25.03 -10.29
CA PRO A 369 -8.77 -25.16 -11.73
C PRO A 369 -8.98 -23.81 -12.43
N ARG A 370 -9.27 -22.73 -11.70
CA ARG A 370 -9.52 -21.38 -12.23
C ARG A 370 -8.32 -20.44 -12.21
N LEU A 371 -7.16 -20.91 -11.79
CA LEU A 371 -5.95 -20.09 -11.69
C LEU A 371 -5.51 -19.59 -13.07
N LYS A 372 -5.56 -18.28 -13.27
CA LYS A 372 -5.16 -17.57 -14.50
C LYS A 372 -3.82 -16.87 -14.36
N THR A 373 -3.53 -16.32 -13.18
CA THR A 373 -2.31 -15.57 -12.92
C THR A 373 -1.51 -16.25 -11.82
N LEU A 374 -0.26 -16.57 -12.14
CA LEU A 374 0.70 -17.13 -11.20
C LEU A 374 1.96 -16.27 -11.18
N LYS A 375 2.23 -15.60 -10.06
CA LYS A 375 3.48 -14.87 -9.86
C LYS A 375 4.26 -15.45 -8.70
N ILE A 376 5.43 -16.01 -8.95
CA ILE A 376 6.20 -16.68 -7.90
C ILE A 376 7.66 -16.25 -7.96
N ARG A 377 8.21 -15.91 -6.80
CA ARG A 377 9.65 -15.84 -6.60
C ARG A 377 10.20 -17.20 -6.17
N VAL A 378 10.89 -17.87 -7.09
CA VAL A 378 11.52 -19.18 -6.92
C VAL A 378 12.91 -19.00 -6.33
N THR A 379 13.13 -19.61 -5.17
CA THR A 379 14.37 -19.46 -4.42
C THR A 379 15.25 -20.71 -4.46
N SER A 380 14.67 -21.86 -4.83
CA SER A 380 15.33 -23.09 -5.26
C SER A 380 14.26 -24.02 -5.86
N GLY A 381 14.52 -25.31 -6.09
CA GLY A 381 13.49 -26.28 -6.49
C GLY A 381 13.87 -27.14 -7.69
N LEU A 382 13.15 -28.26 -7.86
CA LEU A 382 13.33 -29.18 -8.99
C LEU A 382 12.71 -28.56 -10.24
N LEU A 383 13.59 -28.26 -11.20
CA LEU A 383 13.22 -27.71 -12.51
C LEU A 383 12.15 -28.53 -13.24
N GLU A 384 12.13 -29.84 -12.99
CA GLU A 384 11.22 -30.77 -13.64
C GLU A 384 9.76 -30.54 -13.23
N ASP A 385 9.46 -30.36 -11.94
CA ASP A 385 8.09 -30.15 -11.47
C ASP A 385 7.50 -28.84 -12.00
N LEU A 386 8.30 -27.77 -12.01
CA LEU A 386 7.90 -26.50 -12.62
C LEU A 386 7.62 -26.67 -14.12
N THR A 387 8.50 -27.35 -14.85
CA THR A 387 8.35 -27.59 -16.28
C THR A 387 7.08 -28.41 -16.57
N ASN A 388 6.83 -29.45 -15.78
CA ASN A 388 5.65 -30.31 -15.89
C ASN A 388 4.37 -29.51 -15.62
N MET A 389 4.36 -28.70 -14.56
CA MET A 389 3.24 -27.83 -14.22
C MET A 389 2.92 -26.85 -15.36
N LEU A 390 3.93 -26.11 -15.83
CA LEU A 390 3.75 -25.16 -16.93
C LEU A 390 3.28 -25.87 -18.21
N THR A 391 3.82 -27.05 -18.51
CA THR A 391 3.43 -27.81 -19.72
C THR A 391 1.97 -28.20 -19.66
N SER A 392 1.53 -28.72 -18.49
CA SER A 392 0.15 -29.13 -18.29
C SER A 392 -0.84 -27.97 -18.41
N ARG A 393 -0.48 -26.77 -17.89
CA ARG A 393 -1.39 -25.61 -17.85
C ARG A 393 -1.36 -24.72 -19.08
N LEU A 394 -0.23 -24.63 -19.79
CA LEU A 394 -0.08 -23.75 -20.96
C LEU A 394 -0.50 -24.43 -22.27
N ARG A 395 -0.19 -25.72 -22.45
CA ARG A 395 -0.48 -26.42 -23.73
C ARG A 395 -1.91 -26.93 -23.86
N GLY A 396 -2.70 -26.87 -22.79
CA GLY A 396 -4.08 -27.33 -22.78
C GLY A 396 -4.29 -28.78 -23.21
N THR A 397 -3.28 -29.63 -22.99
CA THR A 397 -3.36 -31.06 -23.31
C THR A 397 -4.34 -31.81 -22.40
N SER A 398 -4.78 -31.19 -21.30
CA SER A 398 -5.80 -31.76 -20.43
C SER A 398 -7.17 -31.65 -21.10
N THR A 399 -7.81 -32.78 -21.38
CA THR A 399 -9.22 -32.90 -21.81
C THR A 399 -10.23 -32.49 -20.72
N ILE A 400 -9.77 -31.82 -19.67
CA ILE A 400 -10.56 -31.45 -18.50
C ILE A 400 -11.33 -30.19 -18.88
N ALA A 401 -12.62 -30.36 -19.19
CA ALA A 401 -13.51 -29.31 -19.69
C ALA A 401 -13.65 -28.07 -18.78
N SER A 402 -13.13 -28.12 -17.54
CA SER A 402 -13.22 -27.04 -16.56
C SER A 402 -11.87 -26.41 -16.17
N ALA A 403 -10.74 -26.90 -16.69
CA ALA A 403 -9.42 -26.37 -16.34
C ALA A 403 -9.14 -25.10 -17.15
N VAL A 404 -8.85 -24.00 -16.45
CA VAL A 404 -8.47 -22.72 -17.04
C VAL A 404 -6.97 -22.71 -17.28
N HIS A 405 -6.56 -22.24 -18.46
CA HIS A 405 -5.15 -22.02 -18.79
C HIS A 405 -4.59 -20.83 -18.02
N LEU A 406 -3.30 -20.88 -17.72
CA LEU A 406 -2.60 -19.72 -17.19
C LEU A 406 -2.51 -18.65 -18.27
N ASP A 407 -3.06 -17.46 -18.03
CA ASP A 407 -2.97 -16.31 -18.92
C ASP A 407 -1.70 -15.51 -18.64
N THR A 408 -1.30 -15.42 -17.37
CA THR A 408 -0.10 -14.70 -16.93
C THR A 408 0.74 -15.59 -16.02
N VAL A 409 2.03 -15.74 -16.36
CA VAL A 409 3.01 -16.37 -15.48
C VAL A 409 4.19 -15.43 -15.31
N VAL A 410 4.53 -15.10 -14.08
CA VAL A 410 5.74 -14.34 -13.74
C VAL A 410 6.57 -15.16 -12.78
N LEU A 411 7.75 -15.59 -13.22
CA LEU A 411 8.71 -16.26 -12.35
C LEU A 411 9.92 -15.38 -12.16
N GLU A 412 10.23 -15.09 -10.91
CA GLU A 412 11.45 -14.40 -10.51
C GLU A 412 12.31 -15.36 -9.71
N GLY A 413 13.63 -15.28 -9.80
CA GLY A 413 14.48 -16.16 -9.00
C GLY A 413 15.94 -15.81 -9.08
N HIS A 414 16.75 -16.60 -8.38
CA HIS A 414 18.20 -16.48 -8.48
C HIS A 414 18.66 -16.88 -9.90
N PRO A 415 19.66 -16.21 -10.51
CA PRO A 415 20.13 -16.50 -11.87
C PRO A 415 20.50 -17.98 -12.11
N ARG A 416 20.93 -18.68 -11.06
CA ARG A 416 21.26 -20.12 -11.12
C ARG A 416 20.05 -21.02 -11.37
N LEU A 417 18.85 -20.59 -10.97
CA LEU A 417 17.60 -21.36 -11.11
C LEU A 417 16.95 -21.12 -12.45
N ILE A 418 17.03 -19.89 -12.96
CA ILE A 418 16.62 -19.54 -14.31
C ILE A 418 17.84 -19.70 -15.22
N SER A 419 18.34 -20.93 -15.31
CA SER A 419 19.41 -21.23 -16.26
C SER A 419 18.90 -21.04 -17.68
N PRO A 420 19.78 -20.78 -18.66
CA PRO A 420 19.40 -20.64 -20.07
C PRO A 420 18.52 -21.80 -20.56
N GLY A 421 18.78 -23.02 -20.11
CA GLY A 421 17.96 -24.19 -20.47
C GLY A 421 16.50 -24.13 -19.99
N VAL A 422 16.21 -23.48 -18.86
CA VAL A 422 14.82 -23.26 -18.40
C VAL A 422 14.13 -22.26 -19.30
N SER A 423 14.80 -21.13 -19.55
CA SER A 423 14.32 -20.07 -20.42
C SER A 423 14.01 -20.60 -21.81
N ASP A 424 14.91 -21.40 -22.39
CA ASP A 424 14.75 -21.98 -23.72
C ASP A 424 13.58 -22.95 -23.78
N ARG A 425 13.43 -23.85 -22.78
CA ARG A 425 12.29 -24.76 -22.69
C ARG A 425 10.97 -24.01 -22.55
N VAL A 426 10.93 -23.00 -21.67
CA VAL A 426 9.72 -22.20 -21.45
C VAL A 426 9.37 -21.36 -22.69
N SER A 427 10.35 -20.79 -23.36
CA SER A 427 10.18 -20.07 -24.62
C SER A 427 9.64 -20.99 -25.73
N GLN A 428 10.15 -22.22 -25.83
CA GLN A 428 9.61 -23.24 -26.74
C GLN A 428 8.17 -23.65 -26.37
N MET A 429 7.82 -23.65 -25.08
CA MET A 429 6.47 -23.95 -24.61
C MET A 429 5.47 -22.81 -24.87
N ALA A 430 5.91 -21.56 -24.78
CA ALA A 430 5.13 -20.37 -25.10
C ALA A 430 4.58 -20.41 -26.53
N GLY A 431 5.40 -20.90 -27.47
CA GLY A 431 5.05 -21.04 -28.88
C GLY A 431 4.50 -19.74 -29.46
N ASN A 432 3.46 -19.83 -30.29
CA ASN A 432 2.79 -18.66 -30.87
C ASN A 432 1.69 -18.07 -29.98
N GLN A 433 1.40 -18.68 -28.83
CA GLN A 433 0.26 -18.32 -27.98
C GLN A 433 0.61 -17.32 -26.88
N TYR A 434 1.88 -17.25 -26.48
CA TYR A 434 2.33 -16.40 -25.40
C TYR A 434 3.49 -15.48 -25.85
N ASP A 435 3.48 -14.26 -25.34
CA ASP A 435 4.62 -13.36 -25.37
C ASP A 435 5.55 -13.68 -24.20
N PHE A 436 6.71 -14.24 -24.53
CA PHE A 436 7.79 -14.46 -23.60
C PHE A 436 8.65 -13.20 -23.49
N ARG A 437 8.87 -12.72 -22.26
CA ARG A 437 9.80 -11.62 -21.98
C ARG A 437 10.69 -11.99 -20.81
N MET A 438 12.01 -11.91 -21.04
CA MET A 438 12.96 -11.88 -19.93
C MET A 438 12.73 -10.60 -19.12
N LEU A 439 12.74 -10.74 -17.80
CA LEU A 439 12.62 -9.62 -16.89
C LEU A 439 14.04 -9.21 -16.49
N ASP A 440 14.51 -8.13 -17.10
CA ASP A 440 15.76 -7.48 -16.72
C ASP A 440 15.50 -6.66 -15.44
N ASN A 441 16.22 -7.00 -14.37
CA ASN A 441 16.22 -6.42 -13.03
C ASN A 441 15.31 -5.20 -12.77
N PHE A 442 14.22 -5.42 -12.04
CA PHE A 442 13.57 -4.37 -11.24
C PHE A 442 14.36 -4.21 -9.93
N ASP A 443 15.08 -3.10 -9.79
CA ASP A 443 15.69 -2.55 -8.56
C ASP A 443 16.73 -3.39 -7.77
N ARG A 444 16.93 -4.69 -8.04
CA ARG A 444 17.85 -5.54 -7.25
C ARG A 444 18.82 -6.29 -8.14
N LYS A 445 20.13 -6.02 -7.99
CA LYS A 445 21.23 -6.51 -8.85
C LYS A 445 21.36 -8.05 -9.00
N SER A 446 20.51 -8.88 -8.40
CA SER A 446 20.72 -10.33 -8.26
C SER A 446 19.53 -11.21 -8.60
N SER A 447 18.42 -10.70 -9.14
CA SER A 447 17.29 -11.53 -9.58
C SER A 447 17.21 -11.60 -11.10
N VAL A 448 16.99 -12.78 -11.65
CA VAL A 448 16.57 -12.92 -13.06
C VAL A 448 15.15 -13.44 -13.04
N GLY A 449 14.35 -13.05 -14.02
CA GLY A 449 12.99 -13.53 -14.15
C GLY A 449 12.60 -13.70 -15.61
N PHE A 450 11.45 -14.33 -15.81
CA PHE A 450 10.74 -14.25 -17.08
C PHE A 450 9.25 -14.08 -16.83
N SER A 451 8.57 -13.56 -17.84
CA SER A 451 7.13 -13.42 -17.88
C SER A 451 6.57 -14.03 -19.16
N LEU A 452 5.42 -14.66 -19.02
CA LEU A 452 4.59 -15.17 -20.11
C LEU A 452 3.24 -14.47 -20.05
N PHE A 453 2.84 -13.84 -21.16
CA PHE A 453 1.52 -13.23 -21.31
C PHE A 453 0.82 -13.85 -22.50
N LYS A 454 -0.40 -14.34 -22.32
CA LYS A 454 -1.20 -14.85 -23.43
C LYS A 454 -1.51 -13.73 -24.42
N ARG A 455 -1.32 -13.98 -25.71
CA ARG A 455 -1.71 -13.05 -26.77
C ARG A 455 -3.23 -12.95 -26.85
N VAL A 456 -3.74 -11.72 -26.87
CA VAL A 456 -5.17 -11.41 -27.00
C VAL A 456 -5.56 -11.33 -28.46
#